data_AF-A0A6J3BXU8-F1
#
_entry.id   AF-A0A6J3BXU8-F1
#
_cell.length_a   1.000
_cell.length_b   1.000
_cell.length_c   1.000
_cell.angle_alpha   90.00
_cell.angle_beta   90.00
_cell.angle_gamma   90.00
#
_symmetry.space_group_name_H-M   'P 1'
#
loop_
_entity.id
_entity.type
_entity.pdbx_description
1 polymer ?
#
loop_
_entity_poly.entity_id
_entity_poly.type
_entity_poly.pdbx_seq_one_letter_code
_entity_poly.pdbx_strand_id
1 'polypeptide(L)'
;MELAKVERWIPALPEKKNLHFSIVGIQVSRIRKKTTASPTCKLLVQRSQKEDGVNGVTENSFTKYLFPMYPELARQFYKYVHRMGKCKNKHIPLATFRQQCEKILAMLDDAVIIETYVRMFGAETDDNMVTPDGLRKLLYISYKLSMDHYPEGPQTCLMIHKTLSAVVNGCFNNKESHSVGFVVRWLEEHCHRLIFPVHRYCVHLLATRHRDMEARVESSGSGAGLELATPVLERAAWAGGVDCAGGKFALFLKEV
;
A
#
# COMPACT_ATOMS: atom_id res chain seq x y z
N MET A 1 -27.89 4.10 72.73
CA MET A 1 -27.23 2.82 72.38
C MET A 1 -27.34 2.67 70.87
N GLU A 2 -26.45 3.34 70.14
CA GLU A 2 -25.14 2.82 69.69
C GLU A 2 -25.29 2.01 68.39
N LEU A 3 -25.21 2.73 67.26
CA LEU A 3 -24.82 2.14 65.99
C LEU A 3 -23.30 2.37 65.85
N ALA A 4 -22.59 1.24 65.84
CA ALA A 4 -21.15 1.17 65.88
C ALA A 4 -20.47 1.84 64.68
N LYS A 5 -19.41 2.57 64.99
CA LYS A 5 -18.34 3.03 64.11
C LYS A 5 -17.70 1.82 63.39
N VAL A 6 -17.75 1.80 62.06
CA VAL A 6 -16.88 0.92 61.26
C VAL A 6 -15.82 1.80 60.61
N GLU A 7 -14.66 1.87 61.28
CA GLU A 7 -13.46 2.52 60.78
C GLU A 7 -12.79 1.65 59.70
N ARG A 8 -12.23 2.35 58.72
CA ARG A 8 -11.55 1.87 57.52
C ARG A 8 -10.43 0.89 57.85
N TRP A 9 -10.37 -0.21 57.12
CA TRP A 9 -9.14 -0.98 56.90
C TRP A 9 -8.84 -1.01 55.40
N ILE A 10 -7.87 -0.20 54.98
CA ILE A 10 -7.20 -0.29 53.67
C ILE A 10 -5.88 -1.03 53.93
N PRO A 11 -5.64 -2.22 53.37
CA PRO A 11 -4.32 -2.83 53.43
C PRO A 11 -3.34 -2.04 52.55
N ALA A 12 -2.19 -1.67 53.12
CA ALA A 12 -1.11 -1.00 52.43
C ALA A 12 -0.53 -1.88 51.31
N LEU A 13 -0.37 -1.31 50.11
CA LEU A 13 0.31 -1.96 48.98
C LEU A 13 1.82 -2.06 49.27
N PRO A 14 2.44 -3.25 49.11
CA PRO A 14 3.88 -3.38 49.28
C PRO A 14 4.65 -2.71 48.14
N GLU A 15 5.72 -2.05 48.55
CA GLU A 15 6.73 -1.34 47.76
C GLU A 15 7.36 -2.16 46.63
N LYS A 16 7.68 -1.45 45.55
CA LYS A 16 8.29 -1.95 44.31
C LYS A 16 9.53 -2.81 44.59
N LYS A 17 9.46 -4.09 44.26
CA LYS A 17 10.64 -4.94 44.03
C LYS A 17 10.80 -5.18 42.54
N ASN A 18 11.95 -4.74 42.01
CA ASN A 18 12.39 -4.97 40.65
C ASN A 18 12.45 -6.48 40.37
N LEU A 19 11.46 -7.00 39.63
CA LEU A 19 11.46 -8.35 39.09
C LEU A 19 12.32 -8.37 37.83
N HIS A 20 13.58 -8.74 37.99
CA HIS A 20 14.49 -9.07 36.90
C HIS A 20 14.19 -10.50 36.43
N PHE A 21 13.26 -10.65 35.48
CA PHE A 21 13.07 -11.92 34.78
C PHE A 21 14.10 -12.02 33.65
N SER A 22 15.18 -12.75 33.92
CA SER A 22 16.14 -13.18 32.90
C SER A 22 15.58 -14.38 32.16
N ILE A 23 14.85 -14.15 31.07
CA ILE A 23 14.60 -15.17 30.05
C ILE A 23 15.77 -15.12 29.07
N VAL A 24 16.36 -16.30 28.88
CA VAL A 24 17.49 -16.60 28.00
C VAL A 24 17.27 -16.02 26.60
N GLY A 25 18.14 -15.07 26.22
CA GLY A 25 18.75 -15.07 24.90
C GLY A 25 17.89 -14.81 23.67
N ILE A 26 16.95 -13.86 23.69
CA ILE A 26 16.55 -13.13 22.47
C ILE A 26 16.36 -11.66 22.84
N GLN A 27 17.40 -10.84 22.66
CA GLN A 27 17.20 -9.39 22.53
C GLN A 27 16.47 -9.15 21.20
N VAL A 28 15.14 -9.15 21.22
CA VAL A 28 14.38 -8.47 20.17
C VAL A 28 14.54 -6.98 20.44
N SER A 29 15.64 -6.42 19.95
CA SER A 29 15.79 -4.98 19.79
C SER A 29 14.70 -4.55 18.81
N ARG A 30 13.52 -4.18 19.31
CA ARG A 30 12.56 -3.37 18.55
C ARG A 30 13.15 -1.98 18.39
N ILE A 31 14.20 -1.90 17.57
CA ILE A 31 14.54 -0.66 16.89
C ILE A 31 13.37 -0.46 15.93
N ARG A 32 12.40 0.38 16.32
CA ARG A 32 11.51 1.03 15.35
C ARG A 32 12.41 1.88 14.46
N LYS A 33 13.10 1.27 13.49
CA LYS A 33 13.73 2.01 12.41
C LYS A 33 12.57 2.75 11.77
N LYS A 34 12.59 4.09 11.80
CA LYS A 34 11.70 4.89 10.96
C LYS A 34 11.88 4.36 9.54
N THR A 35 10.87 3.72 9.00
CA THR A 35 10.85 3.28 7.62
C THR A 35 10.87 4.55 6.77
N THR A 36 12.04 4.91 6.27
CA THR A 36 12.20 6.10 5.42
C THR A 36 12.25 5.65 3.97
N ALA A 37 11.56 6.37 3.08
CA ALA A 37 11.66 6.13 1.63
C ALA A 37 13.06 6.44 1.07
N SER A 38 13.95 7.04 1.87
CA SER A 38 15.22 7.62 1.42
C SER A 38 16.14 6.65 0.66
N PRO A 39 16.31 5.38 1.04
CA PRO A 39 17.17 4.45 0.28
C PRO A 39 16.60 4.17 -1.12
N THR A 40 15.31 3.84 -1.19
CA THR A 40 14.59 3.55 -2.45
C THR A 40 14.62 4.75 -3.40
N CYS A 41 14.36 5.96 -2.89
CA CYS A 41 14.39 7.19 -3.71
C CYS A 41 15.78 7.50 -4.28
N LYS A 42 16.84 7.31 -3.49
CA LYS A 42 18.23 7.56 -3.94
C LYS A 42 18.65 6.58 -5.03
N LEU A 43 18.38 5.29 -4.85
CA LEU A 43 18.68 4.27 -5.83
C LEU A 43 17.94 4.50 -7.15
N LEU A 44 16.67 4.93 -7.08
CA LEU A 44 15.89 5.21 -8.28
C LEU A 44 16.47 6.36 -9.10
N VAL A 45 16.90 7.44 -8.47
CA VAL A 45 17.56 8.56 -9.15
C VAL A 45 18.92 8.15 -9.73
N GLN A 46 19.69 7.33 -9.02
CA GLN A 46 20.94 6.80 -9.55
C GLN A 46 20.71 5.96 -10.82
N ARG A 47 19.62 5.18 -10.86
CA ARG A 47 19.23 4.39 -12.04
C ARG A 47 18.78 5.28 -13.19
N SER A 48 17.96 6.30 -12.93
CA SER A 48 17.56 7.26 -13.96
C SER A 48 18.74 8.05 -14.50
N GLN A 49 19.72 8.41 -13.67
CA GLN A 49 20.95 9.06 -14.14
C GLN A 49 21.77 8.14 -15.04
N LYS A 50 21.83 6.84 -14.74
CA LYS A 50 22.59 5.85 -15.51
C LYS A 50 21.91 5.44 -16.82
N GLU A 51 20.59 5.30 -16.83
CA GLU A 51 19.84 4.83 -18.00
C GLU A 51 19.32 5.98 -18.88
N ASP A 52 18.77 7.02 -18.25
CA ASP A 52 18.10 8.11 -18.95
C ASP A 52 18.97 9.38 -19.03
N GLY A 53 20.11 9.42 -18.32
CA GLY A 53 21.01 10.56 -18.28
C GLY A 53 20.48 11.76 -17.48
N VAL A 54 19.44 11.57 -16.67
CA VAL A 54 18.70 12.66 -16.00
C VAL A 54 18.89 12.66 -14.49
N ASN A 55 19.13 13.83 -13.89
CA ASN A 55 19.25 13.99 -12.45
C ASN A 55 17.88 14.13 -11.77
N GLY A 56 17.10 13.06 -11.82
CA GLY A 56 15.74 12.98 -11.28
C GLY A 56 15.10 11.65 -11.65
N VAL A 57 13.87 11.43 -11.22
CA VAL A 57 13.13 10.20 -11.53
C VAL A 57 12.28 10.43 -12.78
N THR A 58 12.41 9.54 -13.77
CA THR A 58 11.55 9.49 -14.96
C THR A 58 10.42 8.47 -14.78
N GLU A 59 9.33 8.61 -15.56
CA GLU A 59 8.22 7.64 -15.53
C GLU A 59 8.68 6.22 -15.89
N ASN A 60 9.59 6.09 -16.85
CA ASN A 60 10.13 4.80 -17.30
C ASN A 60 10.91 4.11 -16.18
N SER A 61 11.86 4.83 -15.57
CA SER A 61 12.62 4.32 -14.43
C SER A 61 11.70 3.97 -13.26
N PHE A 62 10.73 4.84 -12.96
CA PHE A 62 9.77 4.63 -11.89
C PHE A 62 8.95 3.34 -12.10
N THR A 63 8.43 3.14 -13.30
CA THR A 63 7.62 1.97 -13.64
C THR A 63 8.45 0.68 -13.62
N LYS A 64 9.64 0.70 -14.23
CA LYS A 64 10.52 -0.47 -14.38
C LYS A 64 11.04 -0.98 -13.03
N TYR A 65 11.42 -0.07 -12.14
CA TYR A 65 12.12 -0.43 -10.90
C TYR A 65 11.20 -0.53 -9.69
N LEU A 66 10.21 0.37 -9.58
CA LEU A 66 9.35 0.43 -8.40
C LEU A 66 8.07 -0.40 -8.56
N PHE A 67 7.45 -0.41 -9.74
CA PHE A 67 6.14 -1.04 -9.99
C PHE A 67 6.11 -1.97 -11.23
N PRO A 68 7.04 -2.93 -11.40
CA PRO A 68 7.09 -3.73 -12.63
C PRO A 68 5.84 -4.60 -12.87
N MET A 69 5.15 -5.01 -11.82
CA MET A 69 3.94 -5.86 -11.91
C MET A 69 2.65 -5.05 -12.16
N TYR A 70 2.64 -3.76 -11.79
CA TYR A 70 1.46 -2.90 -11.90
C TYR A 70 1.83 -1.56 -12.55
N PRO A 71 2.15 -1.56 -13.86
CA PRO A 71 2.62 -0.36 -14.53
C PRO A 71 1.57 0.75 -14.55
N GLU A 72 0.28 0.43 -14.62
CA GLU A 72 -0.77 1.45 -14.54
C GLU A 72 -0.76 2.20 -13.22
N LEU A 73 -0.60 1.49 -12.09
CA LEU A 73 -0.46 2.13 -10.77
C LEU A 73 0.79 3.02 -10.73
N ALA A 74 1.89 2.56 -11.34
CA ALA A 74 3.11 3.33 -11.45
C ALA A 74 2.90 4.67 -12.15
N ARG A 75 2.21 4.64 -13.30
CA ARG A 75 1.92 5.83 -14.10
C ARG A 75 1.07 6.83 -13.35
N GLN A 76 -0.01 6.37 -12.72
CA GLN A 76 -0.91 7.24 -11.96
C GLN A 76 -0.19 7.84 -10.75
N PHE A 77 0.62 7.05 -10.05
CA PHE A 77 1.44 7.53 -8.93
C PHE A 77 2.46 8.57 -9.40
N TYR A 78 3.19 8.31 -10.49
CA TYR A 78 4.17 9.23 -11.04
C TYR A 78 3.52 10.56 -11.43
N LYS A 79 2.40 10.50 -12.18
CA LYS A 79 1.61 11.69 -12.55
C LYS A 79 1.13 12.46 -11.32
N TYR A 80 0.64 11.76 -10.30
CA TYR A 80 0.22 12.38 -9.04
C TYR A 80 1.38 13.12 -8.35
N VAL A 81 2.55 12.48 -8.20
CA VAL A 81 3.72 13.11 -7.58
C VAL A 81 4.21 14.30 -8.42
N HIS A 82 4.18 14.18 -9.75
CA HIS A 82 4.57 15.24 -10.67
C HIS A 82 3.67 16.48 -10.51
N ARG A 83 2.35 16.28 -10.48
CA ARG A 83 1.33 17.32 -10.23
C ARG A 83 1.49 17.95 -8.84
N MET A 84 1.53 17.14 -7.78
CA MET A 84 1.66 17.62 -6.39
C MET A 84 3.01 18.29 -6.13
N GLY A 85 4.05 17.88 -6.85
CA GLY A 85 5.37 18.51 -6.84
C GLY A 85 5.48 19.76 -7.72
N LYS A 86 4.43 20.11 -8.48
CA LYS A 86 4.41 21.20 -9.47
C LYS A 86 5.64 21.17 -10.38
N CYS A 87 6.01 19.96 -10.80
CA CYS A 87 7.22 19.75 -11.59
C CYS A 87 7.00 20.32 -13.00
N LYS A 88 7.91 21.17 -13.48
CA LYS A 88 7.87 21.70 -14.86
C LYS A 88 8.59 20.79 -15.85
N ASN A 89 9.57 20.03 -15.36
CA ASN A 89 10.41 19.16 -16.18
C ASN A 89 9.73 17.80 -16.40
N LYS A 90 10.16 17.06 -17.42
CA LYS A 90 9.69 15.68 -17.67
C LYS A 90 10.09 14.68 -16.57
N HIS A 91 10.98 15.07 -15.66
CA HIS A 91 11.47 14.28 -14.54
C HIS A 91 11.11 14.95 -13.20
N ILE A 92 11.01 14.14 -12.15
CA ILE A 92 10.75 14.60 -10.79
C ILE A 92 12.08 14.72 -10.05
N PRO A 93 12.45 15.91 -9.52
CA PRO A 93 13.67 16.07 -8.74
C PRO A 93 13.67 15.19 -7.49
N LEU A 94 14.85 14.70 -7.06
CA LEU A 94 14.99 13.79 -5.91
C LEU A 94 14.33 14.33 -4.64
N ALA A 95 14.52 15.62 -4.33
CA ALA A 95 13.98 16.24 -3.13
C ALA A 95 12.44 16.19 -3.12
N THR A 96 11.82 16.57 -4.24
CA THR A 96 10.36 16.53 -4.43
C THR A 96 9.85 15.10 -4.37
N PHE A 97 10.49 14.18 -5.08
CA PHE A 97 10.12 12.77 -5.09
C PHE A 97 10.14 12.16 -3.69
N ARG A 98 11.23 12.40 -2.95
CA ARG A 98 11.40 11.95 -1.58
C ARG A 98 10.33 12.52 -0.65
N GLN A 99 10.06 13.83 -0.73
CA GLN A 99 9.06 14.48 0.09
C GLN A 99 7.67 13.86 -0.11
N GLN A 100 7.29 13.57 -1.36
CA GLN A 100 5.97 12.98 -1.65
C GLN A 100 5.90 11.50 -1.22
N CYS A 101 6.99 10.74 -1.36
CA CYS A 101 7.05 9.38 -0.83
C CYS A 101 6.96 9.34 0.70
N GLU A 102 7.63 10.27 1.39
CA GLU A 102 7.56 10.39 2.85
C GLU A 102 6.15 10.76 3.32
N LYS A 103 5.44 11.64 2.60
CA LYS A 103 4.03 11.93 2.89
C LYS A 103 3.17 10.67 2.80
N ILE A 104 3.34 9.88 1.73
CA ILE A 104 2.56 8.65 1.54
C ILE A 104 2.87 7.62 2.63
N LEU A 105 4.13 7.48 3.05
CA LEU A 105 4.51 6.61 4.17
C LEU A 105 3.96 7.07 5.53
N ALA A 106 3.72 8.38 5.68
CA ALA A 106 3.23 8.97 6.92
C ALA A 106 1.69 9.02 7.01
N MET A 107 0.96 8.66 5.95
CA MET A 107 -0.50 8.62 5.98
C MET A 107 -0.97 7.50 6.89
N LEU A 108 -1.75 7.85 7.92
CA LEU A 108 -2.36 6.91 8.86
C LEU A 108 -3.88 7.12 8.98
N ASP A 109 -4.38 8.24 8.46
CA ASP A 109 -5.79 8.58 8.48
C ASP A 109 -6.48 7.99 7.26
N ASP A 110 -7.51 7.18 7.49
CA ASP A 110 -8.26 6.46 6.48
C ASP A 110 -8.92 7.38 5.45
N ALA A 111 -9.49 8.52 5.89
CA ALA A 111 -10.12 9.48 4.98
C ALA A 111 -9.08 10.14 4.09
N VAL A 112 -7.91 10.49 4.66
CA VAL A 112 -6.79 11.05 3.90
C VAL A 112 -6.22 10.04 2.90
N ILE A 113 -6.16 8.76 3.28
CA ILE A 113 -5.76 7.66 2.39
C ILE A 113 -6.72 7.58 1.22
N ILE A 114 -8.02 7.46 1.46
CA ILE A 114 -9.06 7.36 0.42
C ILE A 114 -8.98 8.57 -0.51
N GLU A 115 -8.96 9.79 0.03
CA GLU A 115 -8.85 11.02 -0.76
C GLU A 115 -7.60 11.02 -1.64
N THR A 116 -6.45 10.62 -1.09
CA THR A 116 -5.18 10.63 -1.82
C THR A 116 -5.23 9.70 -3.04
N TYR A 117 -5.76 8.49 -2.90
CA TYR A 117 -5.87 7.56 -4.02
C TYR A 117 -6.99 7.92 -4.99
N VAL A 118 -8.11 8.49 -4.52
CA VAL A 118 -9.14 9.03 -5.42
C VAL A 118 -8.55 10.17 -6.27
N ARG A 119 -7.79 11.08 -5.67
CA ARG A 119 -7.11 12.18 -6.38
C ARG A 119 -6.02 11.68 -7.32
N MET A 120 -5.30 10.62 -6.94
CA MET A 120 -4.29 9.97 -7.79
C MET A 120 -4.89 9.47 -9.11
N PHE A 121 -6.14 8.97 -9.07
CA PHE A 121 -6.89 8.49 -10.23
C PHE A 121 -7.94 9.48 -10.75
N GLY A 122 -7.88 10.74 -10.29
CA GLY A 122 -8.74 11.82 -10.76
C GLY A 122 -8.47 12.21 -12.21
N ALA A 123 -9.28 13.10 -12.75
CA ALA A 123 -9.12 13.61 -14.11
C ALA A 123 -7.74 14.27 -14.29
N GLU A 124 -7.15 14.14 -15.48
CA GLU A 124 -5.87 14.79 -15.79
C GLU A 124 -6.02 16.30 -15.97
N THR A 125 -7.21 16.74 -16.39
CA THR A 125 -7.52 18.14 -16.68
C THR A 125 -7.95 18.94 -15.45
N ASP A 126 -8.49 18.26 -14.43
CA ASP A 126 -8.99 18.88 -13.20
C ASP A 126 -8.73 17.97 -12.00
N ASP A 127 -7.81 18.39 -11.14
CA ASP A 127 -7.40 17.68 -9.92
C ASP A 127 -8.52 17.54 -8.88
N ASN A 128 -9.64 18.23 -9.06
CA ASN A 128 -10.79 18.19 -8.19
C ASN A 128 -11.94 17.36 -8.77
N MET A 129 -11.80 16.81 -9.97
CA MET A 129 -12.81 15.96 -10.62
C MET A 129 -12.31 14.54 -10.79
N VAL A 130 -13.26 13.60 -10.76
CA VAL A 130 -13.05 12.17 -10.98
C VAL A 130 -14.01 11.73 -12.06
N THR A 131 -13.52 10.95 -13.02
CA THR A 131 -14.34 10.36 -14.08
C THR A 131 -14.69 8.91 -13.74
N PRO A 132 -15.76 8.34 -14.35
CA PRO A 132 -16.10 6.93 -14.22
C PRO A 132 -14.92 6.00 -14.54
N ASP A 133 -14.13 6.33 -15.57
CA ASP A 133 -12.95 5.57 -15.97
C ASP A 133 -11.83 5.64 -14.91
N GLY A 134 -11.60 6.81 -14.33
CA GLY A 134 -10.63 6.99 -13.24
C GLY A 134 -10.97 6.13 -12.03
N LEU A 135 -12.23 6.19 -11.56
CA LEU A 135 -12.69 5.35 -10.46
C LEU A 135 -12.61 3.86 -10.81
N ARG A 136 -13.01 3.47 -12.03
CA ARG A 136 -12.93 2.09 -12.49
C ARG A 136 -11.50 1.54 -12.45
N LYS A 137 -10.52 2.31 -12.90
CA LYS A 137 -9.10 1.95 -12.87
C LYS A 137 -8.59 1.75 -11.44
N LEU A 138 -8.94 2.67 -10.52
CA LEU A 138 -8.59 2.56 -9.10
C LEU A 138 -9.14 1.26 -8.49
N LEU A 139 -10.44 1.01 -8.67
CA LEU A 139 -11.10 -0.19 -8.14
C LEU A 139 -10.54 -1.48 -8.77
N TYR A 140 -10.20 -1.45 -10.06
CA TYR A 140 -9.62 -2.62 -10.72
C TYR A 140 -8.22 -2.95 -10.21
N ILE A 141 -7.37 -1.94 -9.96
CA ILE A 141 -6.04 -2.15 -9.38
C ILE A 141 -6.14 -2.67 -7.95
N SER A 142 -7.04 -2.10 -7.15
CA SER A 142 -7.35 -2.61 -5.81
C SER A 142 -7.74 -4.09 -5.84
N TYR A 143 -8.65 -4.46 -6.74
CA TYR A 143 -9.06 -5.84 -6.94
C TYR A 143 -7.87 -6.73 -7.28
N LYS A 144 -7.04 -6.36 -8.27
CA LYS A 144 -5.87 -7.18 -8.65
C LYS A 144 -4.94 -7.39 -7.48
N LEU A 145 -4.59 -6.32 -6.76
CA LEU A 145 -3.71 -6.40 -5.60
C LEU A 145 -4.26 -7.34 -4.52
N SER A 146 -5.56 -7.25 -4.27
CA SER A 146 -6.23 -8.08 -3.27
C SER A 146 -6.28 -9.56 -3.67
N MET A 147 -6.52 -9.84 -4.95
CA MET A 147 -6.60 -11.20 -5.46
C MET A 147 -5.22 -11.86 -5.63
N ASP A 148 -4.21 -11.12 -6.08
CA ASP A 148 -2.85 -11.64 -6.28
C ASP A 148 -2.20 -12.03 -4.94
N HIS A 149 -2.60 -11.39 -3.84
CA HIS A 149 -2.09 -11.65 -2.48
C HIS A 149 -3.13 -12.36 -1.59
N TYR A 150 -4.12 -13.02 -2.19
CA TYR A 150 -5.15 -13.71 -1.43
C TYR A 150 -4.54 -14.93 -0.67
N PRO A 151 -4.90 -15.18 0.60
CA PRO A 151 -4.27 -16.23 1.41
C PRO A 151 -4.37 -17.64 0.83
N GLU A 152 -5.44 -17.93 0.08
CA GLU A 152 -5.67 -19.21 -0.60
C GLU A 152 -4.99 -19.29 -1.98
N GLY A 153 -4.13 -18.33 -2.30
CA GLY A 153 -3.48 -18.17 -3.60
C GLY A 153 -4.29 -17.29 -4.58
N PRO A 154 -3.68 -16.90 -5.72
CA PRO A 154 -4.27 -15.96 -6.67
C PRO A 154 -5.67 -16.35 -7.13
N GLN A 155 -6.63 -15.44 -6.95
CA GLN A 155 -8.02 -15.66 -7.34
C GLN A 155 -8.40 -14.86 -8.58
N THR A 156 -9.39 -15.34 -9.35
CA THR A 156 -9.98 -14.56 -10.44
C THR A 156 -11.49 -14.56 -10.36
N CYS A 157 -12.09 -13.40 -10.60
CA CYS A 157 -13.52 -13.19 -10.70
C CYS A 157 -13.88 -12.97 -12.17
N LEU A 158 -14.56 -13.94 -12.78
CA LEU A 158 -15.00 -13.88 -14.18
C LEU A 158 -15.92 -12.67 -14.47
N MET A 159 -16.62 -12.20 -13.44
CA MET A 159 -17.61 -11.12 -13.54
C MET A 159 -17.07 -9.76 -13.10
N ILE A 160 -15.75 -9.63 -12.85
CA ILE A 160 -15.16 -8.42 -12.29
C ILE A 160 -15.53 -7.16 -13.08
N HIS A 161 -15.49 -7.23 -14.41
CA HIS A 161 -15.82 -6.06 -15.24
C HIS A 161 -17.27 -5.62 -15.09
N LYS A 162 -18.20 -6.57 -14.91
CA LYS A 162 -19.63 -6.26 -14.67
C LYS A 162 -19.83 -5.70 -13.27
N THR A 163 -19.19 -6.28 -12.26
CA THR A 163 -19.26 -5.78 -10.88
C THR A 163 -18.72 -4.36 -10.77
N LEU A 164 -17.54 -4.09 -11.36
CA LEU A 164 -16.96 -2.75 -11.37
C LEU A 164 -17.86 -1.74 -12.10
N SER A 165 -18.46 -2.13 -13.23
CA SER A 165 -19.41 -1.27 -13.93
C SER A 165 -20.64 -0.96 -13.07
N ALA A 166 -21.17 -1.93 -12.30
CA ALA A 166 -22.29 -1.67 -11.40
C ALA A 166 -21.92 -0.69 -10.28
N VAL A 167 -20.75 -0.84 -9.66
CA VAL A 167 -20.25 0.06 -8.61
C VAL A 167 -20.04 1.47 -9.16
N VAL A 168 -19.39 1.60 -10.31
CA VAL A 168 -19.15 2.89 -10.97
C VAL A 168 -20.48 3.55 -11.37
N ASN A 169 -21.43 2.79 -11.92
CA ASN A 169 -22.75 3.32 -12.25
C ASN A 169 -23.52 3.76 -11.00
N GLY A 170 -23.39 3.05 -9.88
CA GLY A 170 -23.97 3.44 -8.60
C GLY A 170 -23.41 4.75 -8.07
N CYS A 171 -22.10 4.99 -8.25
CA CYS A 171 -21.45 6.23 -7.83
C CYS A 171 -21.79 7.41 -8.76
N PHE A 172 -21.83 7.20 -10.08
CA PHE A 172 -21.94 8.30 -11.05
C PHE A 172 -23.36 8.57 -11.54
N ASN A 173 -24.25 7.58 -11.49
CA ASN A 173 -25.63 7.68 -11.98
C ASN A 173 -25.74 8.38 -13.36
N ASN A 174 -24.94 7.91 -14.33
CA ASN A 174 -24.80 8.44 -15.70
C ASN A 174 -24.19 9.85 -15.84
N LYS A 175 -23.60 10.42 -14.78
CA LYS A 175 -22.81 11.65 -14.89
C LYS A 175 -21.41 11.38 -15.42
N GLU A 176 -20.87 12.33 -16.18
CA GLU A 176 -19.54 12.22 -16.79
C GLU A 176 -18.40 12.41 -15.77
N SER A 177 -18.66 13.13 -14.68
CA SER A 177 -17.69 13.35 -13.61
C SER A 177 -18.37 13.73 -12.28
N HIS A 178 -17.63 13.57 -11.19
CA HIS A 178 -17.97 14.03 -9.85
C HIS A 178 -16.77 14.69 -9.20
N SER A 179 -17.02 15.56 -8.21
CA SER A 179 -15.92 16.10 -7.41
C SER A 179 -15.24 15.00 -6.59
N VAL A 180 -13.94 15.17 -6.32
CA VAL A 180 -13.17 14.25 -5.47
C VAL A 180 -13.89 14.05 -4.14
N GLY A 181 -14.34 15.13 -3.49
CA GLY A 181 -15.04 15.04 -2.20
C GLY A 181 -16.34 14.23 -2.25
N PHE A 182 -17.08 14.27 -3.35
CA PHE A 182 -18.27 13.43 -3.53
C PHE A 182 -17.89 11.95 -3.63
N VAL A 183 -16.91 11.61 -4.47
CA VAL A 183 -16.47 10.23 -4.68
C VAL A 183 -15.84 9.65 -3.40
N VAL A 184 -15.09 10.44 -2.65
CA VAL A 184 -14.53 10.04 -1.35
C VAL A 184 -15.64 9.67 -0.38
N ARG A 185 -16.64 10.55 -0.19
CA ARG A 185 -17.78 10.24 0.69
C ARG A 185 -18.56 9.01 0.24
N TRP A 186 -18.80 8.89 -1.07
CA TRP A 186 -19.49 7.73 -1.61
C TRP A 186 -18.72 6.43 -1.32
N LEU A 187 -17.39 6.44 -1.49
CA LEU A 187 -16.55 5.29 -1.15
C LEU A 187 -16.51 5.01 0.35
N GLU A 188 -16.47 6.03 1.20
CA GLU A 188 -16.53 5.88 2.65
C GLU A 188 -17.83 5.20 3.10
N GLU A 189 -18.96 5.53 2.47
CA GLU A 189 -20.27 4.97 2.81
C GLU A 189 -20.50 3.56 2.26
N HIS A 190 -19.95 3.22 1.09
CA HIS A 190 -20.30 1.99 0.37
C HIS A 190 -19.15 0.98 0.23
N CYS A 191 -17.90 1.43 0.26
CA CYS A 191 -16.74 0.68 -0.23
C CYS A 191 -15.40 1.05 0.47
N HIS A 192 -15.39 1.42 1.76
CA HIS A 192 -14.22 2.07 2.37
C HIS A 192 -12.97 1.20 2.38
N ARG A 193 -13.11 -0.14 2.45
CA ARG A 193 -11.94 -1.02 2.53
C ARG A 193 -11.22 -1.26 1.20
N LEU A 194 -11.83 -0.90 0.07
CA LEU A 194 -11.26 -1.18 -1.24
C LEU A 194 -9.96 -0.41 -1.49
N ILE A 195 -9.71 0.71 -0.83
CA ILE A 195 -8.52 1.52 -1.13
C ILE A 195 -7.27 1.02 -0.38
N PHE A 196 -7.42 0.43 0.80
CA PHE A 196 -6.27 0.06 1.64
C PHE A 196 -5.31 -0.97 1.05
N PRO A 197 -5.72 -1.96 0.24
CA PRO A 197 -4.77 -2.84 -0.44
C PRO A 197 -3.79 -2.07 -1.32
N VAL A 198 -4.27 -1.03 -2.04
CA VAL A 198 -3.41 -0.14 -2.84
C VAL A 198 -2.43 0.60 -1.94
N HIS A 199 -2.92 1.13 -0.81
CA HIS A 199 -2.08 1.86 0.13
C HIS A 199 -0.98 1.00 0.73
N ARG A 200 -1.34 -0.17 1.28
CA ARG A 200 -0.39 -1.12 1.87
C ARG A 200 0.67 -1.55 0.87
N TYR A 201 0.27 -1.80 -0.38
CA TYR A 201 1.20 -2.15 -1.44
C TYR A 201 2.19 -1.01 -1.76
N CYS A 202 1.71 0.22 -1.94
CA CYS A 202 2.56 1.38 -2.17
C CYS A 202 3.54 1.64 -1.02
N VAL A 203 3.06 1.58 0.23
CA VAL A 203 3.89 1.73 1.43
C VAL A 203 4.95 0.63 1.49
N HIS A 204 4.56 -0.62 1.25
CA HIS A 204 5.49 -1.74 1.22
C HIS A 204 6.60 -1.52 0.20
N LEU A 205 6.25 -1.22 -1.07
CA LEU A 205 7.24 -0.98 -2.11
C LEU A 205 8.19 0.18 -1.77
N LEU A 206 7.67 1.32 -1.34
CA LEU A 206 8.50 2.47 -0.98
C LEU A 206 9.48 2.14 0.16
N ALA A 207 9.04 1.30 1.10
CA ALA A 207 9.81 0.86 2.25
C ALA A 207 10.88 -0.19 1.91
N THR A 208 10.56 -1.18 1.07
CA THR A 208 11.37 -2.40 0.94
C THR A 208 12.11 -2.51 -0.39
N ARG A 209 11.67 -1.81 -1.44
CA ARG A 209 12.13 -2.07 -2.81
C ARG A 209 13.61 -1.80 -3.05
N HIS A 210 14.25 -0.95 -2.24
CA HIS A 210 15.69 -0.74 -2.27
C HIS A 210 16.49 -2.06 -2.20
N ARG A 211 16.05 -3.02 -1.37
CA ARG A 211 16.73 -4.31 -1.19
C ARG A 211 16.74 -5.15 -2.47
N ASP A 212 15.61 -5.19 -3.17
CA ASP A 212 15.50 -5.90 -4.44
C ASP A 212 16.33 -5.22 -5.54
N MET A 213 16.37 -3.88 -5.51
CA MET A 213 17.17 -3.09 -6.46
C MET A 213 18.67 -3.29 -6.24
N GLU A 214 19.12 -3.41 -4.99
CA GLU A 214 20.50 -3.71 -4.59
C GLU A 214 20.90 -5.14 -4.95
N ALA A 215 20.06 -6.14 -4.67
CA ALA A 215 20.32 -7.53 -5.04
C ALA A 215 20.51 -7.71 -6.55
N ARG A 216 19.77 -6.95 -7.37
CA ARG A 216 19.96 -6.91 -8.84
C ARG A 216 21.25 -6.21 -9.28
N VAL A 217 21.81 -5.30 -8.47
CA VAL A 217 23.13 -4.70 -8.75
C VAL A 217 24.22 -5.74 -8.55
N GLU A 218 24.16 -6.46 -7.43
CA GLU A 218 25.17 -7.46 -7.06
C GLU A 218 25.17 -8.63 -8.06
N SER A 219 23.99 -9.10 -8.49
CA SER A 219 23.87 -10.14 -9.51
C SER A 219 24.35 -9.73 -10.90
N SER A 220 24.32 -8.43 -11.24
CA SER A 220 24.75 -7.92 -12.54
C SER A 220 26.19 -7.40 -12.55
N GLY A 221 26.84 -7.31 -11.39
CA GLY A 221 28.19 -6.76 -11.23
C GLY A 221 29.22 -7.74 -10.67
N SER A 222 28.83 -8.91 -10.20
CA SER A 222 29.78 -9.92 -9.73
C SER A 222 29.26 -11.32 -10.01
N GLY A 223 29.96 -12.06 -10.86
CA GLY A 223 29.94 -13.51 -10.80
C GLY A 223 30.58 -13.93 -9.47
N ALA A 224 29.76 -14.10 -8.45
CA ALA A 224 30.16 -14.75 -7.21
C ALA A 224 28.96 -15.53 -6.69
N GLY A 225 29.04 -16.85 -6.81
CA GLY A 225 28.09 -17.77 -6.22
C GLY A 225 28.00 -17.53 -4.72
N LEU A 226 26.78 -17.38 -4.24
CA LEU A 226 26.42 -17.61 -2.86
C LEU A 226 25.24 -18.57 -2.87
N GLU A 227 25.59 -19.85 -2.77
CA GLU A 227 24.66 -20.89 -2.31
C GLU A 227 24.09 -20.44 -0.97
N LEU A 228 22.81 -20.06 -0.97
CA LEU A 228 21.98 -20.09 0.22
C LEU A 228 21.08 -21.30 0.11
N ALA A 229 21.64 -22.45 0.49
CA ALA A 229 20.84 -23.59 0.90
C ALA A 229 19.94 -23.13 2.05
N THR A 230 18.63 -23.08 1.79
CA THR A 230 17.60 -23.04 2.84
C THR A 230 16.62 -24.19 2.58
N PRO A 231 16.20 -24.89 3.64
CA PRO A 231 15.63 -26.22 3.55
C PRO A 231 14.24 -26.20 2.91
N VAL A 232 13.98 -27.24 2.12
CA VAL A 232 12.69 -27.57 1.54
C VAL A 232 11.67 -27.77 2.67
N LEU A 233 10.67 -26.90 2.75
CA LEU A 233 9.41 -27.24 3.41
C LEU A 233 8.53 -27.93 2.38
N GLU A 234 8.58 -29.27 2.36
CA GLU A 234 7.54 -30.07 1.77
C GLU A 234 6.22 -29.79 2.50
N ARG A 235 5.17 -29.41 1.77
CA ARG A 235 3.82 -29.79 2.16
C ARG A 235 3.02 -30.20 0.93
N ALA A 236 2.80 -31.50 0.86
CA ALA A 236 2.09 -32.20 -0.19
C ALA A 236 0.61 -31.78 -0.29
N ALA A 237 0.18 -31.67 -1.56
CA ALA A 237 -1.05 -32.20 -2.15
C ALA A 237 -2.31 -32.29 -1.27
N TRP A 238 -3.30 -31.44 -1.52
CA TRP A 238 -4.71 -31.81 -1.42
C TRP A 238 -5.43 -31.40 -2.70
N ALA A 239 -5.75 -32.41 -3.51
CA ALA A 239 -6.76 -32.34 -4.54
C ALA A 239 -8.14 -32.13 -3.89
N GLY A 240 -9.01 -31.35 -4.54
CA GLY A 240 -10.45 -31.38 -4.26
C GLY A 240 -11.14 -30.03 -4.41
N GLY A 241 -12.10 -29.97 -5.33
CA GLY A 241 -13.21 -29.03 -5.28
C GLY A 241 -13.11 -27.82 -6.22
N VAL A 242 -13.56 -28.00 -7.46
CA VAL A 242 -14.01 -26.89 -8.31
C VAL A 242 -15.38 -26.47 -7.78
N ASP A 243 -15.43 -25.46 -6.91
CA ASP A 243 -16.69 -24.82 -6.50
C ASP A 243 -16.70 -23.34 -6.89
N CYS A 244 -17.83 -22.94 -7.49
CA CYS A 244 -18.06 -21.69 -8.21
C CYS A 244 -17.58 -20.41 -7.49
N ALA A 245 -16.51 -19.80 -8.00
CA ALA A 245 -15.91 -18.53 -7.55
C ALA A 245 -16.71 -17.26 -7.93
N GLY A 246 -18.01 -17.36 -8.19
CA GLY A 246 -18.87 -16.19 -8.44
C GLY A 246 -19.22 -15.41 -7.17
N GLY A 247 -19.16 -16.05 -6.01
CA GLY A 247 -19.60 -15.48 -4.73
C GLY A 247 -18.51 -14.74 -3.93
N LYS A 248 -17.22 -15.10 -4.07
CA LYS A 248 -16.18 -14.64 -3.14
C LYS A 248 -15.85 -13.14 -3.23
N PHE A 249 -15.94 -12.52 -4.40
CA PHE A 249 -15.76 -11.06 -4.51
C PHE A 249 -16.99 -10.28 -4.05
N ALA A 250 -18.20 -10.81 -4.29
CA ALA A 250 -19.43 -10.23 -3.75
C ALA A 250 -19.51 -10.40 -2.23
N LEU A 251 -18.99 -11.50 -1.68
CA LEU A 251 -18.78 -11.72 -0.25
C LEU A 251 -17.69 -10.80 0.29
N PHE A 252 -16.58 -10.59 -0.42
CA PHE A 252 -15.59 -9.57 -0.05
C PHE A 252 -16.22 -8.17 -0.01
N LEU A 253 -17.14 -7.84 -0.93
CA LEU A 253 -17.90 -6.58 -0.87
C LEU A 253 -19.02 -6.56 0.20
N LYS A 254 -19.46 -7.73 0.70
CA LYS A 254 -20.55 -7.86 1.71
C LYS A 254 -20.04 -8.07 3.15
N GLU A 255 -18.82 -8.60 3.32
CA GLU A 255 -18.11 -8.75 4.59
C GLU A 255 -17.19 -7.53 4.90
N VAL A 256 -17.14 -6.58 3.97
CA VAL A 256 -16.50 -5.26 4.07
C VAL A 256 -17.54 -4.22 4.43
#